data_AF-A0A5Q2FJL3-F1
#
_entry.id   AF-A0A5Q2FJL3-F1
#
_cell.length_a   1.000
_cell.length_b   1.000
_cell.length_c   1.000
_cell.angle_alpha   90.00
_cell.angle_beta   90.00
_cell.angle_gamma   90.00
#
_symmetry.space_group_name_H-M   'P 1'
#
loop_
_entity.id
_entity.type
_entity.pdbx_description
1 polymer ?
#
loop_
_entity_poly.entity_id
_entity_poly.type
_entity_poly.pdbx_seq_one_letter_code
_entity_poly.pdbx_strand_id
1 'polypeptide(L)'
;MLPLSLAGLGGPELLIILAIVLLMFGGSRLAGLGKSTGRAIREFKDETKDLRRDPQAVGTTEPTPTPAADEAKRTTEVHDAEIVDPEHKKDH
;
A
#
# COMPACT_ATOMS: atom_id res chain seq x y z
N MET A 1 38.41 -26.65 -8.78
CA MET A 1 37.46 -27.66 -8.29
C MET A 1 36.86 -27.15 -6.98
N LEU A 2 35.82 -26.33 -7.07
CA LEU A 2 35.13 -25.76 -5.90
C LEU A 2 33.93 -26.65 -5.56
N PRO A 3 33.80 -27.16 -4.32
CA PRO A 3 32.66 -27.97 -3.93
C PRO A 3 31.47 -27.04 -3.62
N LEU A 4 30.55 -26.97 -4.57
CA LEU A 4 29.25 -26.30 -4.43
C LEU A 4 28.18 -27.36 -4.17
N SER A 5 27.22 -27.02 -3.32
CA SER A 5 25.83 -27.51 -3.43
C SER A 5 25.54 -28.93 -2.92
N LEU A 6 25.40 -29.11 -1.60
CA LEU A 6 24.45 -30.16 -1.17
C LEU A 6 23.63 -29.88 0.09
N ALA A 7 23.87 -28.80 0.83
CA ALA A 7 23.08 -28.51 2.03
C ALA A 7 22.72 -27.02 2.14
N GLY A 8 21.59 -26.66 1.53
CA GLY A 8 20.92 -25.40 1.81
C GLY A 8 21.34 -24.27 0.87
N LEU A 9 20.36 -23.76 0.12
CA LEU A 9 20.36 -22.37 -0.30
C LEU A 9 20.62 -21.52 0.95
N GLY A 10 21.85 -21.05 1.11
CA GLY A 10 22.22 -20.20 2.23
C GLY A 10 21.57 -18.83 2.11
N GLY A 11 21.58 -18.06 3.19
CA GLY A 11 21.23 -16.65 3.17
C GLY A 11 21.92 -15.85 2.04
N PRO A 12 23.22 -16.10 1.74
CA PRO A 12 23.91 -15.41 0.64
C PRO A 12 23.34 -15.71 -0.75
N GLU A 13 23.05 -16.98 -1.08
CA GLU A 13 22.48 -17.36 -2.38
C GLU A 13 21.10 -16.75 -2.58
N LEU A 14 20.26 -16.73 -1.52
CA LEU A 14 18.94 -16.08 -1.57
C LEU A 14 19.07 -14.58 -1.82
N LEU A 15 20.07 -13.93 -1.21
CA LEU A 15 20.33 -12.49 -1.39
C LEU A 15 20.76 -12.19 -2.84
N ILE A 16 21.59 -13.04 -3.45
CA ILE A 16 21.99 -12.88 -4.86
C ILE A 16 20.78 -13.01 -5.80
N ILE A 17 19.92 -14.02 -5.58
CA ILE A 17 18.70 -14.19 -6.38
C ILE A 17 17.77 -12.97 -6.20
N LEU A 18 17.59 -12.52 -4.95
CA LEU A 18 16.82 -11.33 -4.64
C LEU A 18 17.40 -10.09 -5.36
N ALA A 19 18.72 -9.91 -5.37
CA ALA A 19 19.37 -8.81 -6.05
C ALA A 19 19.10 -8.81 -7.57
N ILE A 20 19.13 -9.98 -8.22
CA ILE A 20 18.81 -10.12 -9.66
C ILE A 20 17.34 -9.73 -9.92
N VAL A 21 16.41 -10.22 -9.09
CA VAL A 21 14.98 -9.86 -9.18
C VAL A 21 14.78 -8.36 -8.96
N LEU A 22 15.46 -7.75 -7.99
CA LEU A 22 15.43 -6.30 -7.78
C LEU A 22 15.99 -5.52 -8.96
N LEU A 23 16.97 -6.05 -9.70
CA LEU A 23 17.49 -5.41 -10.89
C LEU A 23 16.49 -5.45 -12.05
N MET A 24 15.77 -6.57 -12.22
CA MET A 24 14.75 -6.71 -13.27
C MET A 24 13.49 -5.89 -12.98
N PHE A 25 12.99 -5.95 -11.74
CA PHE A 25 11.72 -5.31 -11.36
C PHE A 25 11.90 -3.91 -10.76
N GLY A 26 13.07 -3.60 -10.21
CA GLY A 26 13.33 -2.39 -9.43
C GLY A 26 12.82 -2.50 -7.98
N GLY A 27 13.44 -1.74 -7.07
CA GLY A 27 13.03 -1.69 -5.66
C GLY A 27 11.61 -1.13 -5.46
N SER A 28 11.18 -0.17 -6.28
CA SER A 28 9.87 0.48 -6.15
C SER A 28 8.70 -0.46 -6.45
N ARG A 29 8.83 -1.35 -7.46
CA ARG A 29 7.76 -2.30 -7.79
C ARG A 29 7.62 -3.36 -6.71
N LEU A 30 8.73 -3.90 -6.21
CA LEU A 30 8.71 -4.89 -5.14
C LEU A 30 8.19 -4.30 -3.82
N ALA A 31 8.60 -3.06 -3.48
CA ALA A 31 8.10 -2.36 -2.30
C ALA A 31 6.60 -2.04 -2.40
N GLY A 32 6.12 -1.63 -3.59
CA GLY A 32 4.70 -1.40 -3.84
C GLY A 32 3.86 -2.67 -3.64
N LEU A 33 4.29 -3.78 -4.23
CA LEU A 33 3.65 -5.09 -4.05
C LEU A 33 3.68 -5.51 -2.57
N GLY A 34 4.84 -5.44 -1.92
CA GLY A 34 4.99 -5.77 -0.51
C GLY A 34 4.10 -4.95 0.42
N LYS A 35 3.95 -3.64 0.17
CA LYS A 35 3.05 -2.76 0.94
C LYS A 35 1.59 -3.18 0.82
N SER A 36 1.12 -3.47 -0.40
CA SER A 36 -0.26 -3.90 -0.65
C SER A 36 -0.55 -5.28 -0.07
N THR A 37 0.31 -6.26 -0.33
CA THR A 37 0.21 -7.62 0.20
C THR A 37 0.32 -7.63 1.73
N GLY A 38 1.22 -6.84 2.31
CA GLY A 38 1.37 -6.72 3.75
C GLY A 38 0.13 -6.16 4.44
N ARG A 39 -0.53 -5.18 3.83
CA ARG A 39 -1.82 -4.65 4.32
C ARG A 39 -2.92 -5.72 4.26
N ALA A 40 -3.05 -6.42 3.14
CA ALA A 40 -4.03 -7.50 3.00
C ALA A 40 -3.81 -8.64 4.02
N ILE A 41 -2.56 -9.06 4.23
CA ILE A 41 -2.23 -10.09 5.24
C ILE A 41 -2.54 -9.59 6.66
N ARG A 42 -2.33 -8.29 6.93
CA ARG A 42 -2.62 -7.69 8.24
C ARG A 42 -4.11 -7.71 8.54
N GLU A 43 -4.93 -7.21 7.62
CA GLU A 43 -6.40 -7.20 7.74
C GLU A 43 -6.95 -8.61 7.87
N PHE A 44 -6.50 -9.55 7.01
CA PHE A 44 -6.89 -10.95 7.09
C PHE A 44 -6.55 -11.58 8.45
N LYS A 45 -5.37 -11.28 9.01
CA LYS A 45 -4.97 -11.80 10.32
C LYS A 45 -5.81 -11.21 11.45
N ASP A 46 -6.14 -9.93 11.38
CA ASP A 46 -6.92 -9.24 12.39
C ASP A 46 -8.36 -9.78 12.40
N GLU A 47 -9.01 -9.91 11.24
CA GLU A 47 -10.34 -10.56 11.11
C GLU A 47 -10.32 -12.03 11.56
N THR A 48 -9.30 -12.80 11.16
CA THR A 48 -9.18 -14.21 11.57
C THR A 48 -8.97 -14.35 13.08
N LYS A 49 -8.31 -13.37 13.72
CA LYS A 49 -8.10 -13.36 15.16
C LYS A 49 -9.39 -13.05 15.92
N ASP A 50 -10.23 -12.17 15.39
CA ASP A 50 -11.54 -11.85 15.95
C ASP A 50 -12.49 -13.06 15.83
N LEU A 51 -12.50 -13.75 14.68
CA LEU A 51 -13.24 -15.00 14.49
C LEU A 51 -12.79 -16.13 15.44
N ARG A 52 -11.51 -16.16 15.81
CA ARG A 52 -10.97 -17.14 16.76
C ARG A 52 -11.21 -16.76 18.23
N ARG A 53 -11.50 -15.49 18.54
CA ARG A 53 -11.59 -15.00 19.92
C ARG A 53 -12.99 -15.00 20.51
N ASP A 54 -14.07 -14.96 19.73
CA ASP A 54 -15.41 -14.92 20.33
C ASP A 54 -16.56 -15.33 19.38
N PRO A 55 -17.39 -16.33 19.71
CA PRO A 55 -18.69 -16.53 19.06
C PRO A 55 -19.76 -15.51 19.49
N GLN A 56 -19.50 -14.56 20.41
CA GLN A 56 -20.47 -13.55 20.84
C GLN A 56 -19.88 -12.15 21.07
N ALA A 57 -19.67 -11.38 20.00
CA ALA A 57 -19.80 -9.91 20.02
C ALA A 57 -19.63 -9.35 18.60
N VAL A 58 -20.74 -9.12 17.91
CA VAL A 58 -20.77 -8.40 16.63
C VAL A 58 -20.93 -6.91 16.92
N GLY A 59 -20.00 -6.08 16.45
CA GLY A 59 -20.33 -4.67 16.14
C GLY A 59 -19.28 -3.62 16.48
N THR A 60 -18.86 -2.92 15.42
CA THR A 60 -18.31 -1.55 15.38
C THR A 60 -16.78 -1.43 15.43
N THR A 61 -16.18 -1.27 14.25
CA THR A 61 -14.99 -0.44 14.08
C THR A 61 -15.32 0.72 13.15
N GLU A 62 -15.46 1.90 13.77
CA GLU A 62 -15.49 3.23 13.16
C GLU A 62 -14.28 3.45 12.22
N PRO A 63 -14.42 4.33 11.20
CA PRO A 63 -13.35 4.66 10.28
C PRO A 63 -12.32 5.55 11.00
N THR A 64 -11.25 4.95 11.51
CA THR A 64 -10.12 5.75 12.01
C THR A 64 -9.35 6.32 10.81
N PRO A 65 -9.18 7.66 10.74
CA PRO A 65 -8.54 8.33 9.63
C PRO A 65 -7.08 7.89 9.55
N THR A 66 -6.65 7.45 8.37
CA THR A 66 -5.21 7.26 8.09
C THR A 66 -4.55 8.64 8.16
N PRO A 67 -3.55 8.86 9.03
CA PRO A 67 -2.70 10.04 8.96
C PRO A 67 -1.97 10.02 7.62
N ALA A 68 -2.43 10.88 6.73
CA ALA A 68 -1.69 11.31 5.57
C ALA A 68 -0.54 12.21 6.04
N ALA A 69 0.61 11.59 6.28
CA ALA A 69 1.92 12.18 6.08
C ALA A 69 2.67 11.12 5.24
N ASP A 70 3.12 11.38 4.03
CA ASP A 70 3.81 12.57 3.58
C ASP A 70 3.85 12.58 2.04
N GLU A 71 3.58 13.76 1.51
CA GLU A 71 3.97 14.31 0.21
C GLU A 71 4.71 13.42 -0.80
N ALA A 72 3.99 12.99 -1.83
CA ALA A 72 4.58 12.82 -3.16
C ALA A 72 4.00 13.91 -4.08
N LYS A 73 4.55 15.11 -3.89
CA LYS A 73 4.50 16.26 -4.78
C LYS A 73 4.63 15.79 -6.24
N ARG A 74 3.59 16.01 -7.07
CA ARG A 74 3.62 16.67 -8.40
C ARG A 74 2.46 16.20 -9.31
N THR A 75 1.74 17.20 -9.83
CA THR A 75 0.88 17.19 -11.02
C THR A 75 -0.59 16.82 -10.83
N THR A 76 -1.39 17.82 -10.46
CA THR A 76 -2.59 18.23 -11.24
C THR A 76 -3.00 19.64 -10.82
N GLU A 77 -2.45 20.61 -11.54
CA GLU A 77 -3.15 21.78 -12.09
C GLU A 77 -4.55 22.09 -11.52
N VAL A 78 -4.55 22.89 -10.44
CA VAL A 78 -5.33 24.14 -10.28
C VAL A 78 -6.61 24.26 -11.14
N HIS A 79 -7.75 23.92 -10.54
CA HIS A 79 -9.04 24.53 -10.90
C HIS A 79 -9.16 25.87 -10.16
N ASP A 80 -8.60 26.92 -10.74
CA ASP A 80 -8.93 28.32 -10.39
C ASP A 80 -9.47 28.99 -11.66
N ALA A 81 -10.77 28.81 -11.87
CA ALA A 81 -11.57 29.73 -12.66
C ALA A 81 -12.82 30.04 -11.81
N GLU A 82 -12.58 30.91 -10.83
CA GLU A 82 -13.44 32.05 -10.50
C GLU A 82 -14.96 31.79 -10.55
N ILE A 83 -15.51 31.39 -9.39
CA ILE A 83 -16.90 31.64 -9.05
C ILE A 83 -17.01 33.14 -8.72
N VAL A 84 -17.52 33.94 -9.66
CA VAL A 84 -18.02 35.30 -9.38
C VAL A 84 -19.54 35.31 -9.55
N ASP A 85 -20.16 35.55 -8.40
CA ASP A 85 -21.50 36.01 -8.00
C ASP A 85 -22.66 36.12 -9.03
N PRO A 86 -23.91 35.79 -8.60
CA PRO A 86 -25.10 35.77 -9.45
C PRO A 86 -25.78 37.15 -9.55
N GLU A 87 -25.88 37.70 -10.77
CA GLU A 87 -26.75 38.86 -11.06
C GLU A 87 -28.07 38.40 -11.67
N HIS A 88 -29.10 38.54 -10.84
CA HIS A 88 -30.51 38.56 -11.19
C HIS A 88 -30.81 39.88 -11.94
N LYS A 89 -31.66 39.80 -12.98
CA LYS A 89 -32.74 40.75 -13.34
C LYS A 89 -32.69 41.29 -14.79
N LYS A 90 -33.84 41.05 -15.44
CA LYS A 90 -34.61 41.93 -16.33
C LYS A 90 -34.41 41.86 -17.85
N ASP A 91 -35.59 41.96 -18.49
CA ASP A 91 -35.87 42.41 -19.85
C ASP A 91 -35.67 41.37 -20.97
N HIS A 92 -36.74 40.68 -21.36
CA HIS A 92 -37.38 40.82 -22.69
C HIS A 92 -38.57 39.85 -22.85
#